data_AF-A0A7R7AR84-F1
#
_entry.id   AF-A0A7R7AR84-F1
#
_cell.length_a   1.000
_cell.length_b   1.000
_cell.length_c   1.000
_cell.angle_alpha   90.00
_cell.angle_beta   90.00
_cell.angle_gamma   90.00
#
_symmetry.space_group_name_H-M   'P 1'
#
loop_
_entity.id
_entity.type
_entity.pdbx_description
1 polymer ?
#
loop_
_entity_poly.entity_id
_entity_poly.type
_entity_poly.pdbx_seq_one_letter_code
_entity_poly.pdbx_strand_id
1 'polypeptide(L)'
;MRLSKTVTVAGLLLASLLAASAAQADDMLGSYVARISDRDHQASDGYALDNAAQMVRQDRANWHKFHRRDRDDQGDEWFTTNDARADLQRMLERPGAMSSSTKRAIVNGEPLIQVDVYENSVRVSILED
;
A
#
# COMPACT_ATOMS: atom_id res chain seq x y z
N MET A 1 -75.04 12.24 3.70
CA MET A 1 -73.93 12.52 2.76
C MET A 1 -72.89 13.35 3.50
N ARG A 2 -71.82 12.69 4.00
CA ARG A 2 -70.40 12.81 3.58
C ARG A 2 -69.79 14.18 3.95
N LEU A 3 -69.36 14.36 5.20
CA LEU A 3 -68.00 14.14 5.75
C LEU A 3 -66.89 14.98 5.08
N SER A 4 -66.49 16.05 5.76
CA SER A 4 -65.41 16.97 5.42
C SER A 4 -64.05 16.27 5.50
N LYS A 5 -63.19 16.52 4.51
CA LYS A 5 -61.87 15.92 4.34
C LYS A 5 -60.88 16.38 5.42
N THR A 6 -60.28 15.41 6.08
CA THR A 6 -59.11 15.51 6.97
C THR A 6 -57.84 15.76 6.17
N VAL A 7 -56.96 16.66 6.63
CA VAL A 7 -55.50 16.50 6.54
C VAL A 7 -54.85 17.30 7.67
N THR A 8 -54.37 16.62 8.71
CA THR A 8 -53.33 17.17 9.60
C THR A 8 -52.21 16.14 9.62
N VAL A 9 -51.10 16.51 8.99
CA VAL A 9 -49.85 15.74 8.94
C VAL A 9 -49.23 15.79 10.33
N ALA A 10 -49.10 14.65 11.00
CA ALA A 10 -48.29 14.50 12.21
C ALA A 10 -47.03 13.70 11.84
N GLY A 11 -45.87 14.31 12.11
CA GLY A 11 -44.60 14.04 11.44
C GLY A 11 -43.99 12.66 11.68
N LEU A 12 -43.38 12.13 10.61
CA LEU A 12 -42.39 11.06 10.70
C LEU A 12 -41.12 11.62 11.36
N LEU A 13 -40.77 11.14 12.55
CA LEU A 13 -39.42 11.25 13.10
C LEU A 13 -38.51 10.32 12.30
N LEU A 14 -37.81 10.86 11.30
CA LEU A 14 -36.77 10.16 10.58
C LEU A 14 -35.50 10.18 11.43
N ALA A 15 -35.29 9.13 12.25
CA ALA A 15 -34.02 8.90 12.93
C ALA A 15 -32.96 8.58 11.87
N SER A 16 -32.18 9.60 11.50
CA SER A 16 -30.99 9.44 10.68
C SER A 16 -29.91 8.73 11.50
N LEU A 17 -29.94 7.39 11.44
CA LEU A 17 -28.79 6.55 11.79
C LEU A 17 -27.71 6.83 10.74
N LEU A 18 -26.94 7.90 10.97
CA LEU A 18 -25.61 8.06 10.40
C LEU A 18 -24.82 6.84 10.87
N ALA A 19 -24.76 5.82 10.02
CA ALA A 19 -23.81 4.73 10.16
C ALA A 19 -22.43 5.35 10.07
N ALA A 20 -21.87 5.72 11.23
CA ALA A 20 -20.46 5.98 11.38
C ALA A 20 -19.77 4.67 10.98
N SER A 21 -19.29 4.60 9.76
CA SER A 21 -18.31 3.60 9.37
C SER A 21 -17.13 3.80 10.31
N ALA A 22 -17.04 2.95 11.33
CA ALA A 22 -15.84 2.87 12.14
C ALA A 22 -14.71 2.51 11.19
N ALA A 23 -13.86 3.49 10.86
CA ALA A 23 -12.60 3.19 10.21
C ALA A 23 -11.85 2.26 11.16
N GLN A 24 -11.80 0.97 10.82
CA GLN A 24 -10.92 0.04 11.49
C GLN A 24 -9.50 0.51 11.17
N ALA A 25 -8.75 0.88 12.21
CA ALA A 25 -7.34 1.18 12.05
C ALA A 25 -6.64 -0.12 11.63
N ASP A 26 -5.85 -0.05 10.55
CA ASP A 26 -5.06 -1.18 10.09
C ASP A 26 -3.90 -1.38 11.08
N ASP A 27 -3.70 -2.60 11.56
CA ASP A 27 -2.73 -2.88 12.62
C ASP A 27 -1.30 -2.83 12.06
N MET A 28 -0.43 -2.04 12.68
CA MET A 28 0.97 -1.92 12.27
C MET A 28 1.75 -3.17 12.71
N LEU A 29 2.34 -3.86 11.74
CA LEU A 29 3.16 -5.05 11.95
C LEU A 29 4.63 -4.68 12.18
N GLY A 30 5.12 -3.66 11.48
CA GLY A 30 6.48 -3.14 11.65
C GLY A 30 6.93 -2.34 10.43
N SER A 31 8.25 -2.18 10.26
CA SER A 31 8.82 -1.50 9.10
C SER A 31 10.18 -2.09 8.73
N TYR A 32 10.59 -1.88 7.47
CA TYR A 32 11.93 -2.17 7.00
C TYR A 32 12.44 -1.06 6.09
N VAL A 33 13.77 -0.96 6.01
CA VAL A 33 14.48 -0.06 5.09
C VAL A 33 15.00 -0.85 3.89
N ALA A 34 14.91 -0.27 2.70
CA ALA A 34 15.44 -0.84 1.47
C ALA A 34 16.05 0.23 0.58
N ARG A 35 17.19 -0.06 -0.03
CA ARG A 35 17.73 0.71 -1.15
C ARG A 35 17.09 0.15 -2.42
N ILE A 36 16.34 0.96 -3.15
CA ILE A 36 15.94 0.54 -4.50
C ILE A 36 17.12 0.82 -5.41
N SER A 37 17.84 -0.20 -5.87
CA SER A 37 18.98 -0.03 -6.77
C SER A 37 18.61 -0.29 -8.23
N ASP A 38 19.54 -0.05 -9.16
CA ASP A 38 19.46 -0.42 -10.58
C ASP A 38 19.06 -1.90 -10.80
N ARG A 39 19.32 -2.78 -9.82
CA ARG A 39 18.95 -4.21 -9.88
C ARG A 39 17.47 -4.44 -9.65
N ASP A 40 16.80 -3.52 -8.97
CA ASP A 40 15.37 -3.57 -8.69
C ASP A 40 14.55 -2.94 -9.80
N HIS A 41 15.20 -2.22 -10.71
CA HIS A 41 14.61 -1.72 -11.95
C HIS A 41 14.48 -2.79 -13.05
N GLN A 42 14.91 -4.02 -12.78
CA GLN A 42 14.93 -5.10 -13.76
C GLN A 42 14.21 -6.33 -13.20
N ALA A 43 13.25 -6.83 -13.96
CA ALA A 43 12.63 -8.12 -13.68
C ALA A 43 13.69 -9.24 -13.71
N SER A 44 13.38 -10.35 -13.06
CA SER A 44 14.31 -11.49 -12.97
C SER A 44 14.65 -12.14 -14.33
N ASP A 45 13.87 -11.87 -15.37
CA ASP A 45 14.09 -12.29 -16.76
C ASP A 45 14.76 -11.20 -17.63
N GLY A 46 15.10 -10.05 -17.05
CA GLY A 46 15.94 -9.00 -17.65
C GLY A 46 15.19 -7.85 -18.32
N TYR A 47 13.85 -7.86 -18.32
CA TYR A 47 13.10 -6.70 -18.83
C TYR A 47 13.06 -5.57 -17.80
N ALA A 48 13.14 -4.33 -18.29
CA ALA A 48 13.02 -3.14 -17.44
C ALA A 48 11.62 -3.04 -16.83
N LEU A 49 11.57 -2.66 -15.56
CA LEU A 49 10.36 -2.32 -14.84
C LEU A 49 10.12 -0.81 -14.95
N ASP A 50 8.87 -0.39 -15.07
CA ASP A 50 8.46 1.02 -15.17
C ASP A 50 7.52 1.45 -14.03
N ASN A 51 7.29 0.56 -13.07
CA ASN A 51 6.36 0.74 -11.97
C ASN A 51 7.06 0.56 -10.61
N ALA A 52 6.98 1.58 -9.76
CA ALA A 52 7.51 1.57 -8.41
C ALA A 52 7.06 0.35 -7.57
N ALA A 53 5.80 -0.09 -7.72
CA ALA A 53 5.30 -1.25 -6.98
C ALA A 53 6.03 -2.55 -7.38
N GLN A 54 6.36 -2.69 -8.66
CA GLN A 54 7.12 -3.84 -9.15
C GLN A 54 8.58 -3.78 -8.70
N MET A 55 9.17 -2.58 -8.67
CA MET A 55 10.55 -2.39 -8.22
C MET A 55 10.72 -2.74 -6.74
N VAL A 56 9.84 -2.25 -5.86
CA VAL A 56 9.85 -2.62 -4.42
C VAL A 56 9.61 -4.13 -4.23
N ARG A 57 8.76 -4.75 -5.04
CA ARG A 57 8.58 -6.21 -5.01
C ARG A 57 9.85 -6.95 -5.47
N GLN A 58 10.52 -6.43 -6.51
CA GLN A 58 11.73 -7.02 -7.05
C GLN A 58 12.89 -6.93 -6.04
N ASP A 59 12.99 -5.83 -5.30
CA ASP A 59 13.87 -5.68 -4.14
C ASP A 59 13.61 -6.79 -3.10
N ARG A 60 12.36 -7.00 -2.66
CA ARG A 60 12.05 -8.12 -1.74
C ARG A 60 12.36 -9.49 -2.32
N ALA A 61 12.28 -9.67 -3.64
CA ALA A 61 12.72 -10.89 -4.30
C ALA A 61 14.25 -11.01 -4.31
N ASN A 62 14.97 -9.92 -4.55
CA ASN A 62 16.42 -9.84 -4.50
C ASN A 62 16.93 -10.17 -3.09
N TRP A 63 16.28 -9.64 -2.04
CA TRP A 63 16.62 -9.91 -0.66
C TRP A 63 16.38 -11.38 -0.23
N HIS A 64 15.15 -11.90 -0.43
CA HIS A 64 14.71 -13.19 0.13
C HIS A 64 14.94 -14.39 -0.79
N LYS A 65 14.78 -14.23 -2.11
CA LYS A 65 14.87 -15.33 -3.07
C LYS A 65 16.27 -15.44 -3.67
N PHE A 66 16.82 -14.32 -4.13
CA PHE A 66 18.07 -14.31 -4.88
C PHE A 66 19.31 -14.06 -4.02
N HIS A 67 19.14 -13.64 -2.76
CA HIS A 67 20.23 -13.29 -1.85
C HIS A 67 21.17 -12.20 -2.43
N ARG A 68 20.60 -11.28 -3.21
CA ARG A 68 21.27 -10.16 -3.87
C ARG A 68 20.90 -8.85 -3.16
N ARG A 69 21.42 -8.69 -1.95
CA ARG A 69 21.05 -7.59 -1.06
C ARG A 69 21.89 -6.35 -1.35
N ASP A 70 21.31 -5.18 -1.20
CA ASP A 70 22.04 -3.93 -1.14
C ASP A 70 22.49 -3.64 0.30
N ARG A 71 23.49 -2.77 0.44
CA ARG A 71 24.20 -2.57 1.73
C ARG A 71 23.28 -2.03 2.82
N ASP A 72 22.33 -1.19 2.43
CA ASP A 72 21.45 -0.47 3.35
C ASP A 72 20.15 -1.25 3.63
N ASP A 73 19.96 -2.40 2.98
CA ASP A 73 18.73 -3.19 3.10
C ASP A 73 18.60 -3.86 4.47
N GLN A 74 17.38 -3.84 4.98
CA GLN A 74 16.96 -4.58 6.16
C GLN A 74 16.13 -5.79 5.76
N GLY A 75 16.20 -6.81 6.62
CA GLY A 75 15.33 -7.97 6.51
C GLY A 75 13.93 -7.70 7.05
N ASP A 76 13.00 -8.54 6.62
CA ASP A 76 11.62 -8.57 7.08
C ASP A 76 11.16 -10.02 7.24
N GLU A 77 10.10 -10.23 8.01
CA GLU A 77 9.51 -11.56 8.22
C GLU A 77 8.27 -11.83 7.34
N TRP A 78 7.72 -10.79 6.71
CA TRP A 78 6.42 -10.85 6.03
C TRP A 78 6.52 -11.28 4.56
N PHE A 79 7.55 -10.86 3.83
CA PHE A 79 7.64 -11.00 2.36
C PHE A 79 8.64 -12.07 1.91
N THR A 80 8.76 -13.14 2.72
CA THR A 80 9.72 -14.25 2.53
C THR A 80 9.33 -15.18 1.37
N THR A 81 8.04 -15.29 1.04
CA THR A 81 7.52 -16.19 -0.02
C THR A 81 7.16 -15.44 -1.30
N ASN A 82 7.02 -16.18 -2.43
CA ASN A 82 6.61 -15.57 -3.70
C ASN A 82 5.19 -15.00 -3.61
N ASP A 83 4.28 -15.69 -2.91
CA ASP A 83 2.89 -15.25 -2.76
C ASP A 83 2.82 -13.99 -1.90
N ALA A 84 3.53 -13.94 -0.76
CA ALA A 84 3.59 -12.74 0.07
C ALA A 84 4.15 -11.53 -0.70
N ARG A 85 5.13 -11.73 -1.59
CA ARG A 85 5.63 -10.66 -2.49
C ARG A 85 4.61 -10.24 -3.55
N ALA A 86 3.79 -11.16 -4.05
CA ALA A 86 2.69 -10.81 -4.93
C ALA A 86 1.63 -10.00 -4.18
N ASP A 87 1.39 -10.31 -2.92
CA ASP A 87 0.47 -9.59 -2.03
C ASP A 87 0.99 -8.19 -1.73
N LEU A 88 2.29 -8.06 -1.46
CA LEU A 88 2.98 -6.76 -1.33
C LEU A 88 2.73 -5.86 -2.54
N GLN A 89 2.94 -6.35 -3.76
CA GLN A 89 2.68 -5.54 -4.95
C GLN A 89 1.22 -5.09 -5.03
N ARG A 90 0.26 -5.98 -4.73
CA ARG A 90 -1.16 -5.60 -4.70
C ARG A 90 -1.45 -4.54 -3.64
N MET A 91 -0.75 -4.55 -2.50
CA MET A 91 -0.86 -3.49 -1.48
C MET A 91 -0.25 -2.17 -1.97
N LEU A 92 0.93 -2.21 -2.60
CA LEU A 92 1.64 -1.04 -3.14
C LEU A 92 0.87 -0.35 -4.29
N GLU A 93 0.06 -1.10 -5.03
CA GLU A 93 -0.79 -0.59 -6.10
C GLU A 93 -2.05 0.13 -5.57
N ARG A 94 -2.39 -0.01 -4.29
CA ARG A 94 -3.55 0.67 -3.69
C ARG A 94 -3.32 2.18 -3.52
N PRO A 95 -4.38 3.00 -3.60
CA PRO A 95 -4.30 4.41 -3.26
C PRO A 95 -3.75 4.62 -1.84
N GLY A 96 -2.82 5.57 -1.68
CA GLY A 96 -2.25 5.92 -0.38
C GLY A 96 -1.00 5.14 0.02
N ALA A 97 -0.64 4.05 -0.68
CA ALA A 97 0.58 3.32 -0.38
C ALA A 97 1.86 4.11 -0.69
N MET A 98 1.82 4.94 -1.74
CA MET A 98 2.92 5.81 -2.16
C MET A 98 2.37 7.14 -2.68
N SER A 99 3.05 8.23 -2.34
CA SER A 99 2.81 9.52 -2.97
C SER A 99 3.30 9.54 -4.43
N SER A 100 2.79 10.45 -5.26
CA SER A 100 3.25 10.60 -6.65
C SER A 100 4.71 11.03 -6.77
N SER A 101 5.28 11.71 -5.76
CA SER A 101 6.72 11.99 -5.70
C SER A 101 7.52 10.74 -5.34
N THR A 102 7.07 9.96 -4.36
CA THR A 102 7.70 8.68 -3.98
C THR A 102 7.78 7.72 -5.17
N LYS A 103 6.68 7.55 -5.92
CA LYS A 103 6.67 6.71 -7.12
C LYS A 103 7.70 7.16 -8.15
N ARG A 104 7.82 8.47 -8.38
CA ARG A 104 8.78 9.02 -9.35
C ARG A 104 10.22 8.87 -8.89
N ALA A 105 10.51 9.07 -7.61
CA ALA A 105 11.86 8.87 -7.08
C ALA A 105 12.30 7.41 -7.25
N ILE A 106 11.42 6.46 -6.91
CA ILE A 106 11.67 5.03 -7.08
C ILE A 106 11.87 4.66 -8.56
N VAL A 107 11.07 5.20 -9.47
CA VAL A 107 11.15 4.84 -10.91
C VAL A 107 12.36 5.46 -11.62
N ASN A 108 12.85 6.61 -11.16
CA ASN A 108 13.87 7.38 -11.89
C ASN A 108 15.21 7.49 -11.15
N GLY A 109 15.38 6.78 -10.04
CA GLY A 109 16.55 6.92 -9.18
C GLY A 109 16.69 5.75 -8.22
N GLU A 110 17.65 5.87 -7.30
CA GLU A 110 17.99 4.81 -6.37
C GLU A 110 17.75 5.19 -4.89
N PRO A 111 16.51 5.59 -4.51
CA PRO A 111 16.26 6.15 -3.19
C PRO A 111 16.38 5.08 -2.10
N LEU A 112 16.73 5.55 -0.89
CA LEU A 112 16.52 4.80 0.33
C LEU A 112 15.07 4.98 0.76
N ILE A 113 14.34 3.89 0.91
CA ILE A 113 12.94 3.93 1.31
C ILE A 113 12.75 3.25 2.66
N GLN A 114 11.73 3.70 3.38
CA GLN A 114 11.12 2.94 4.47
C GLN A 114 9.76 2.44 4.03
N VAL A 115 9.50 1.16 4.27
CA VAL A 115 8.19 0.54 4.07
C VAL A 115 7.60 0.20 5.43
N ASP A 116 6.54 0.91 5.79
CA ASP A 116 5.70 0.60 6.94
C ASP A 116 4.68 -0.46 6.52
N VAL A 117 4.64 -1.56 7.26
CA VAL A 117 3.83 -2.73 6.96
C VAL A 117 2.69 -2.81 7.97
N TYR A 118 1.47 -2.90 7.43
CA TYR A 118 0.24 -3.11 8.19
C TYR A 118 -0.37 -4.45 7.76
N GLU A 119 -1.36 -4.94 8.50
CA GLU A 119 -2.02 -6.21 8.20
C GLU A 119 -2.61 -6.24 6.78
N ASN A 120 -3.21 -5.14 6.33
CA ASN A 120 -3.91 -5.08 5.05
C ASN A 120 -3.34 -4.03 4.08
N SER A 121 -2.29 -3.32 4.45
CA SER A 121 -1.72 -2.24 3.64
C SER A 121 -0.24 -2.02 3.89
N VAL A 122 0.38 -1.21 3.04
CA VAL A 122 1.74 -0.72 3.24
C VAL A 122 1.79 0.77 2.95
N ARG A 123 2.73 1.47 3.57
CA ARG A 123 3.06 2.85 3.24
C ARG A 123 4.55 2.96 2.99
N VAL A 124 4.93 3.62 1.90
CA VAL A 124 6.32 3.85 1.52
C VAL A 124 6.66 5.32 1.61
N SER A 125 7.79 5.62 2.25
CA SER A 125 8.37 6.95 2.36
C SER A 125 9.84 6.94 1.96
N ILE A 126 10.34 8.09 1.50
CA ILE A 126 11.76 8.26 1.16
C ILE A 126 12.50 8.71 2.43
N LEU A 127 13.63 8.07 2.69
CA LEU A 127 14.60 8.47 3.72
C LEU A 127 15.75 9.29 3.12
N GLU A 128 16.18 8.94 1.91
CA GLU A 128 17.27 9.58 1.16
C GLU A 128 17.02 9.45 -0.34
N ASP A 129 17.25 10.52 -1.12
CA ASP A 129 17.09 10.58 -2.59
C ASP A 129 18.40 10.27 -3.33
#